data_AF-A0A950K516-F1
#
_entry.id   AF-A0A950K516-F1
#
_cell.length_a   1.000
_cell.length_b   1.000
_cell.length_c   1.000
_cell.angle_alpha   90.00
_cell.angle_beta   90.00
_cell.angle_gamma   90.00
#
_symmetry.space_group_name_H-M   'P 1'
#
loop_
_entity.id
_entity.type
_entity.pdbx_description
1 polymer ?
#
loop_
_entity_poly.entity_id
_entity_poly.type
_entity_poly.pdbx_seq_one_letter_code
_entity_poly.pdbx_strand_id
1 'polypeptide(L)'
;MEALGWDSCDIILVTGDAYVDHPSFGMAVVGRVLEAQGFRVGILSQPDWKTVDPFKVLGRPNLFFGITAGNMDSMVNRYTSDRRMRSDDAYTPGGLAGKRPDRSVIVYAQRAREAYRDVPVVVGGIEASLRRIAHYDHWSEKIRRSIIVDSQADLLLYGNAERALVEVAHRLAAREPIASIRDIRGTTFLCDGVPEGWREIDSSTLDTPGRAVGPANPYQPTAGLVADGIPVVMPAPSRPQPVDRDHCVVRLPSYEAVANDRVLYAHASRVMHLETNPGNARALIQRHGDREVWVTPPPIPLTMKEMDGVYELPYQRLPHPYYGGQKIPAYEMIRFSVTIQRGCFGGCTFCSITEHEGRIIQNRAEGSVVRELEKMKEIPGYTGQISDLGGPTANMYRLACKDKKIESACRLPSCVFPDICPNLKTDHDSLIALYRKARQLPGIKKVLIA
;
A
#
# COMPACT_ATOMS: atom_id res chain seq x y z
N MET A 1 7.83 -26.91 -9.87
CA MET A 1 7.62 -27.83 -8.73
C MET A 1 8.44 -29.09 -8.89
N GLU A 2 8.28 -29.87 -9.97
CA GLU A 2 9.07 -31.09 -10.22
C GLU A 2 10.59 -30.86 -10.14
N ALA A 3 11.12 -29.86 -10.84
CA ALA A 3 12.54 -29.52 -10.80
C ALA A 3 13.05 -29.08 -9.40
N LEU A 4 12.15 -28.63 -8.52
CA LEU A 4 12.46 -28.23 -7.15
C LEU A 4 12.19 -29.35 -6.14
N GLY A 5 11.66 -30.50 -6.59
CA GLY A 5 11.24 -31.61 -5.71
C GLY A 5 10.06 -31.26 -4.79
N TRP A 6 9.24 -30.27 -5.16
CA TRP A 6 8.10 -29.84 -4.33
C TRP A 6 6.85 -30.66 -4.64
N ASP A 7 6.20 -31.17 -3.60
CA ASP A 7 4.89 -31.81 -3.65
C ASP A 7 3.72 -30.81 -3.60
N SER A 8 3.94 -29.66 -2.95
CA SER A 8 2.97 -28.60 -2.71
C SER A 8 3.65 -27.23 -2.59
N CYS A 9 2.87 -26.17 -2.83
CA CYS A 9 3.27 -24.81 -2.49
C CYS A 9 2.74 -24.46 -1.09
N ASP A 10 3.50 -23.70 -0.32
CA ASP A 10 2.99 -23.14 0.94
C ASP A 10 2.08 -21.96 0.65
N ILE A 11 2.46 -21.12 -0.29
CA ILE A 11 1.73 -19.91 -0.69
C ILE A 11 1.62 -19.90 -2.20
N ILE A 12 0.43 -19.59 -2.72
CA ILE A 12 0.23 -19.37 -4.15
C ILE A 12 -0.16 -17.91 -4.38
N LEU A 13 0.66 -17.19 -5.13
CA LEU A 13 0.40 -15.82 -5.53
C LEU A 13 -0.34 -15.80 -6.88
N VAL A 14 -1.45 -15.08 -6.95
CA VAL A 14 -2.19 -14.82 -8.19
C VAL A 14 -2.00 -13.37 -8.58
N THR A 15 -1.53 -13.13 -9.81
CA THR A 15 -1.24 -11.79 -10.31
C THR A 15 -1.91 -11.53 -11.65
N GLY A 16 -2.38 -10.31 -11.86
CA GLY A 16 -2.90 -9.84 -13.14
C GLY A 16 -1.84 -9.54 -14.20
N ASP A 17 -0.55 -9.51 -13.84
CA ASP A 17 0.57 -9.29 -14.77
C ASP A 17 1.24 -10.61 -15.17
N ALA A 18 2.02 -10.56 -16.25
CA ALA A 18 3.07 -11.55 -16.50
C ALA A 18 4.09 -11.58 -15.34
N TYR A 19 4.62 -12.75 -15.04
CA TYR A 19 5.68 -12.93 -14.06
C TYR A 19 7.05 -12.60 -14.67
N VAL A 20 7.63 -11.50 -14.21
CA VAL A 20 9.00 -11.10 -14.49
C VAL A 20 9.71 -11.04 -13.16
N ASP A 21 10.78 -11.83 -13.00
CA ASP A 21 11.51 -11.92 -11.75
C ASP A 21 12.48 -10.74 -11.60
N HIS A 22 11.94 -9.54 -11.43
CA HIS A 22 12.66 -8.26 -11.37
C HIS A 22 12.18 -7.42 -10.18
N PRO A 23 13.06 -6.70 -9.46
CA PRO A 23 12.67 -5.94 -8.26
C PRO A 23 11.73 -4.74 -8.51
N SER A 24 11.49 -4.39 -9.77
CA SER A 24 10.48 -3.39 -10.17
C SER A 24 9.08 -3.99 -10.36
N PHE A 25 8.93 -5.31 -10.20
CA PHE A 25 7.67 -6.02 -10.30
C PHE A 25 7.22 -6.44 -8.90
N GLY A 26 6.14 -5.86 -8.39
CA GLY A 26 5.70 -6.02 -7.00
C GLY A 26 5.42 -7.48 -6.61
N MET A 27 4.82 -8.27 -7.50
CA MET A 27 4.58 -9.70 -7.26
C MET A 27 5.90 -10.51 -7.15
N ALA A 28 6.95 -10.10 -7.86
CA ALA A 28 8.26 -10.73 -7.76
C ALA A 28 8.94 -10.38 -6.44
N VAL A 29 8.84 -9.11 -6.01
CA VAL A 29 9.32 -8.67 -4.70
C VAL A 29 8.68 -9.48 -3.58
N VAL A 30 7.35 -9.57 -3.52
CA VAL A 30 6.67 -10.33 -2.47
C VAL A 30 6.95 -11.83 -2.55
N GLY A 31 7.06 -12.40 -3.76
CA GLY A 31 7.44 -13.79 -3.95
C GLY A 31 8.84 -14.09 -3.41
N ARG A 32 9.83 -13.28 -3.77
CA ARG A 32 11.21 -13.42 -3.29
C ARG A 32 11.34 -13.18 -1.79
N VAL A 33 10.59 -12.22 -1.23
CA VAL A 33 10.56 -11.98 0.23
C VAL A 33 10.04 -13.22 0.96
N LEU A 34 8.96 -13.84 0.48
CA LEU A 34 8.42 -15.07 1.07
C LEU A 34 9.37 -16.27 0.92
N GLU A 35 9.99 -16.46 -0.26
CA GLU A 35 11.01 -17.49 -0.46
C GLU A 35 12.22 -17.30 0.46
N ALA A 36 12.64 -16.06 0.69
CA ALA A 36 13.73 -15.74 1.61
C ALA A 36 13.41 -16.07 3.08
N GLN A 37 12.13 -16.26 3.41
CA GLN A 37 11.68 -16.78 4.71
C GLN A 37 11.59 -18.31 4.77
N GLY A 38 11.92 -19.01 3.67
CA GLY A 38 11.90 -20.47 3.58
C GLY A 38 10.58 -21.06 3.08
N PHE A 39 9.64 -20.23 2.61
CA PHE A 39 8.37 -20.73 2.08
C PHE A 39 8.49 -21.15 0.61
N ARG A 40 7.73 -22.19 0.22
CA ARG A 40 7.58 -22.61 -1.17
C ARG A 40 6.50 -21.77 -1.83
N VAL A 41 6.88 -20.92 -2.78
CA VAL A 41 5.97 -19.95 -3.39
C VAL A 41 5.67 -20.32 -4.84
N GLY A 42 4.38 -20.52 -5.14
CA GLY A 42 3.87 -20.67 -6.50
C GLY A 42 3.34 -19.35 -7.04
N ILE A 43 3.43 -19.11 -8.35
CA ILE A 43 2.86 -17.92 -9.01
C ILE A 43 1.94 -18.36 -10.15
N LEU A 44 0.68 -17.89 -10.10
CA LEU A 44 -0.29 -17.94 -11.18
C LEU A 44 -0.36 -16.56 -11.85
N SER A 45 0.32 -16.41 -12.97
CA SER A 45 0.31 -15.18 -13.77
C SER A 45 -0.81 -15.20 -14.79
N GLN A 46 -1.74 -14.23 -14.71
CA GLN A 46 -2.87 -14.09 -15.64
C GLN A 46 -3.67 -15.38 -15.86
N PRO A 47 -4.10 -16.09 -14.79
CA PRO A 47 -4.96 -17.25 -14.98
C PRO A 47 -6.26 -16.82 -15.67
N ASP A 48 -6.77 -17.65 -16.58
CA ASP A 48 -8.08 -17.42 -17.18
C ASP A 48 -9.16 -17.52 -16.09
N TRP A 49 -9.82 -16.40 -15.82
CA TRP A 49 -10.82 -16.29 -14.76
C TRP A 49 -12.21 -16.73 -15.19
N LYS A 50 -12.39 -17.17 -16.43
CA LYS A 50 -13.69 -17.68 -16.91
C LYS A 50 -14.03 -19.03 -16.29
N THR A 51 -13.02 -19.80 -15.91
CA THR A 51 -13.17 -21.10 -15.25
C THR A 51 -12.30 -21.17 -13.99
N VAL A 52 -12.58 -22.15 -13.13
CA VAL A 52 -11.84 -22.36 -11.87
C VAL A 52 -10.55 -23.17 -12.07
N ASP A 53 -10.46 -23.97 -13.14
CA ASP A 53 -9.36 -24.91 -13.35
C ASP A 53 -7.96 -24.28 -13.38
N PRO A 54 -7.75 -23.09 -13.98
CA PRO A 54 -6.46 -22.40 -13.93
C PRO A 54 -5.97 -22.08 -12.50
N PHE A 55 -6.87 -22.00 -11.52
CA PHE A 55 -6.55 -21.75 -10.11
C PHE A 55 -6.18 -23.02 -9.34
N LYS A 56 -6.37 -24.20 -9.96
CA LYS A 56 -6.06 -25.51 -9.36
C LYS A 56 -4.76 -26.12 -9.86
N VAL A 57 -4.11 -25.53 -10.87
CA VAL A 57 -2.96 -26.13 -11.57
C VAL A 57 -1.73 -26.34 -10.68
N LEU A 58 -1.56 -25.54 -9.62
CA LEU A 58 -0.48 -25.69 -8.63
C LEU A 58 -0.94 -26.46 -7.37
N GLY A 59 -2.14 -27.05 -7.40
CA GLY A 59 -2.74 -27.72 -6.25
C GLY A 59 -3.23 -26.75 -5.17
N ARG A 60 -3.46 -27.31 -3.99
CA ARG A 60 -3.88 -26.58 -2.79
C ARG A 60 -2.66 -25.98 -2.09
N PRO A 61 -2.63 -24.68 -1.76
CA PRO A 61 -1.54 -24.13 -0.96
C PRO A 61 -1.68 -24.56 0.52
N ASN A 62 -0.56 -24.72 1.21
CA ASN A 62 -0.58 -25.14 2.62
C ASN A 62 -1.02 -24.01 3.57
N LEU A 63 -0.79 -22.75 3.20
CA LEU A 63 -1.04 -21.59 4.06
C LEU A 63 -2.15 -20.69 3.50
N PHE A 64 -1.97 -20.07 2.32
CA PHE A 64 -2.96 -19.15 1.76
C PHE A 64 -2.75 -18.85 0.26
N PHE A 65 -3.78 -18.28 -0.37
CA PHE A 65 -3.67 -17.59 -1.66
C PHE A 65 -3.41 -16.10 -1.45
N GLY A 66 -2.36 -15.57 -2.08
CA GLY A 66 -2.08 -14.12 -2.13
C GLY A 66 -2.52 -13.53 -3.47
N ILE A 67 -3.38 -12.52 -3.49
CA ILE A 67 -3.99 -11.99 -4.72
C ILE A 67 -3.58 -10.54 -4.96
N THR A 68 -3.17 -10.22 -6.18
CA THR A 68 -2.88 -8.86 -6.63
C THR A 68 -3.31 -8.60 -8.08
N ALA A 69 -3.65 -7.36 -8.41
CA ALA A 69 -3.91 -6.96 -9.80
C ALA A 69 -2.64 -6.83 -10.64
N GLY A 70 -1.46 -6.79 -10.00
CA GLY A 70 -0.17 -6.52 -10.64
C GLY A 70 0.43 -5.19 -10.18
N ASN A 71 1.35 -4.65 -10.97
CA ASN A 71 2.03 -3.38 -10.73
C ASN A 71 1.11 -2.16 -10.92
N MET A 72 0.05 -2.32 -11.70
CA MET A 72 -0.92 -1.27 -11.98
C MET A 72 -2.34 -1.77 -11.69
N ASP A 73 -3.23 -0.81 -11.47
CA ASP A 73 -4.66 -1.07 -11.36
C ASP A 73 -5.21 -1.70 -12.65
N SER A 74 -6.05 -2.74 -12.50
CA SER A 74 -6.57 -3.48 -13.66
C SER A 74 -7.42 -2.62 -14.60
N MET A 75 -8.13 -1.61 -14.06
CA MET A 75 -8.93 -0.69 -14.85
C MET A 75 -8.04 0.29 -15.62
N VAL A 76 -6.93 0.74 -15.04
CA VAL A 76 -5.94 1.60 -15.74
C VAL A 76 -5.23 0.83 -16.86
N ASN A 77 -4.94 -0.45 -16.65
CA ASN A 77 -4.35 -1.31 -17.68
C ASN A 77 -5.29 -1.55 -18.86
N ARG A 78 -6.61 -1.59 -18.62
CA ARG A 78 -7.59 -1.88 -19.67
C ARG A 78 -8.21 -0.63 -20.32
N TYR A 79 -8.27 0.49 -19.60
CA TYR A 79 -8.95 1.70 -20.06
C TYR A 79 -8.04 2.93 -19.99
N THR A 80 -8.24 3.87 -20.92
CA THR A 80 -7.67 5.22 -20.82
C THR A 80 -8.42 6.05 -19.77
N SER A 81 -7.88 7.21 -19.40
CA SER A 81 -8.56 8.19 -18.53
C SER A 81 -9.94 8.60 -19.05
N ASP A 82 -10.09 8.63 -20.38
CA ASP A 82 -11.33 8.93 -21.10
C ASP A 82 -12.24 7.70 -21.25
N ARG A 83 -11.99 6.62 -20.49
CA ARG A 83 -12.76 5.38 -20.47
C ARG A 83 -12.78 4.61 -21.81
N ARG A 84 -11.82 4.86 -22.69
CA ARG A 84 -11.66 4.07 -23.93
C ARG A 84 -10.90 2.79 -23.64
N MET A 85 -11.36 1.67 -24.19
CA MET A 85 -10.66 0.40 -24.04
C MET A 85 -9.34 0.45 -24.81
N ARG A 86 -8.25 0.02 -24.16
CA ARG A 86 -6.93 -0.14 -24.76
C ARG A 86 -6.90 -1.41 -25.61
N SER A 87 -6.21 -1.34 -26.75
CA SER A 87 -5.97 -2.50 -27.61
C SER A 87 -4.73 -3.31 -27.18
N ASP A 88 -3.99 -2.81 -26.19
CA ASP A 88 -2.76 -3.38 -25.65
C ASP A 88 -2.75 -3.44 -24.11
N ASP A 89 -1.89 -4.30 -23.55
CA ASP A 89 -1.58 -4.34 -22.11
C ASP A 89 -0.06 -4.52 -21.96
N ALA A 90 0.61 -3.51 -21.37
CA ALA A 90 2.06 -3.48 -21.25
C ALA A 90 2.64 -4.62 -20.37
N TYR A 91 1.83 -5.20 -19.48
CA TYR A 91 2.26 -6.24 -18.56
C TYR A 91 1.85 -7.64 -19.01
N THR A 92 1.31 -7.78 -20.21
CA THR A 92 0.90 -9.08 -20.78
C THR A 92 1.93 -9.59 -21.78
N PRO A 93 2.20 -10.91 -21.85
CA PRO A 93 3.05 -11.48 -22.89
C PRO A 93 2.49 -11.17 -24.29
N GLY A 94 3.35 -10.65 -25.18
CA GLY A 94 2.97 -10.20 -26.51
C GLY A 94 2.21 -8.87 -26.55
N GLY A 95 2.02 -8.20 -25.40
CA GLY A 95 1.27 -6.95 -25.32
C GLY A 95 -0.24 -7.10 -25.53
N LEU A 96 -0.77 -8.32 -25.41
CA LEU A 96 -2.17 -8.63 -25.72
C LEU A 96 -3.14 -8.00 -24.72
N ALA A 97 -4.18 -7.33 -25.20
CA ALA A 97 -5.27 -6.87 -24.34
C ALA A 97 -6.16 -8.03 -23.85
N GLY A 98 -6.91 -7.78 -22.77
CA GLY A 98 -7.98 -8.67 -22.30
C GLY A 98 -7.51 -9.97 -21.65
N LYS A 99 -6.27 -10.02 -21.13
CA LYS A 99 -5.71 -11.16 -20.39
C LYS A 99 -5.89 -11.09 -18.87
N ARG A 100 -6.55 -10.05 -18.37
CA ARG A 100 -6.98 -9.92 -16.98
C ARG A 100 -8.43 -9.41 -16.89
N PRO A 101 -9.18 -9.75 -15.83
CA PRO A 101 -10.50 -9.19 -15.60
C PRO A 101 -10.44 -7.71 -15.17
N ASP A 102 -11.57 -7.04 -15.26
CA ASP A 102 -11.77 -5.77 -14.56
C ASP A 102 -11.85 -6.00 -13.06
N ARG A 103 -11.18 -5.15 -12.27
CA ARG A 103 -11.07 -5.27 -10.81
C ARG A 103 -10.54 -6.66 -10.43
N SER A 104 -9.38 -6.98 -11.01
CA SER A 104 -8.74 -8.29 -10.95
C SER A 104 -8.69 -8.88 -9.55
N VAL A 105 -8.42 -8.07 -8.51
CA VAL A 105 -8.35 -8.56 -7.12
C VAL A 105 -9.66 -9.22 -6.69
N ILE A 106 -10.81 -8.61 -7.01
CA ILE A 106 -12.12 -9.16 -6.65
C ILE A 106 -12.35 -10.50 -7.35
N VAL A 107 -12.14 -10.53 -8.67
CA VAL A 107 -12.43 -11.71 -9.49
C VAL A 107 -11.49 -12.86 -9.13
N TYR A 108 -10.19 -12.59 -8.99
CA TYR A 108 -9.21 -13.62 -8.65
C TYR A 108 -9.37 -14.13 -7.22
N ALA A 109 -9.73 -13.29 -6.25
CA ALA A 109 -10.03 -13.74 -4.89
C ALA A 109 -11.23 -14.71 -4.86
N GLN A 110 -12.31 -14.37 -5.57
CA GLN A 110 -13.48 -15.23 -5.67
C GLN A 110 -13.17 -16.57 -6.37
N ARG A 111 -12.34 -16.56 -7.43
CA ARG A 111 -11.90 -17.79 -8.10
C ARG A 111 -10.97 -18.65 -7.25
N ALA A 112 -10.07 -18.04 -6.49
CA ALA A 112 -9.24 -18.77 -5.53
C ALA A 112 -10.10 -19.44 -4.44
N ARG A 113 -11.11 -18.72 -3.92
CA ARG A 113 -12.08 -19.27 -2.97
C ARG A 113 -12.92 -20.39 -3.58
N GLU A 114 -13.34 -20.27 -4.83
CA GLU A 114 -14.06 -21.33 -5.55
C GLU A 114 -13.20 -22.58 -5.74
N ALA A 115 -11.89 -22.39 -6.01
CA ALA A 115 -10.95 -23.49 -6.17
C ALA A 115 -10.75 -24.26 -4.85
N TYR A 116 -10.58 -23.54 -3.73
CA TYR A 116 -10.38 -24.12 -2.40
C TYR A 116 -11.04 -23.25 -1.32
N ARG A 117 -12.27 -23.63 -0.90
CA ARG A 117 -13.14 -22.84 -0.04
C ARG A 117 -12.55 -22.51 1.34
N ASP A 118 -11.83 -23.46 1.91
CA ASP A 118 -11.29 -23.44 3.26
C ASP A 118 -9.84 -22.92 3.33
N VAL A 119 -9.24 -22.55 2.20
CA VAL A 119 -7.93 -21.92 2.15
C VAL A 119 -8.10 -20.41 2.38
N PRO A 120 -7.31 -19.81 3.28
CA PRO A 120 -7.30 -18.37 3.45
C PRO A 120 -6.96 -17.60 2.17
N VAL A 121 -7.63 -16.48 1.93
CA VAL A 121 -7.38 -15.57 0.80
C VAL A 121 -6.93 -14.22 1.33
N VAL A 122 -5.71 -13.83 0.98
CA VAL A 122 -5.08 -12.56 1.34
C VAL A 122 -4.97 -11.69 0.08
N VAL A 123 -5.47 -10.46 0.11
CA VAL A 123 -5.44 -9.54 -1.03
C VAL A 123 -4.48 -8.38 -0.78
N GLY A 124 -3.81 -7.88 -1.82
CA GLY A 124 -2.86 -6.77 -1.69
C GLY A 124 -2.47 -6.11 -3.02
N GLY A 125 -1.46 -5.25 -2.94
CA GLY A 125 -1.00 -4.41 -4.06
C GLY A 125 -1.82 -3.13 -4.23
N ILE A 126 -1.49 -2.35 -5.27
CA ILE A 126 -2.03 -1.00 -5.45
C ILE A 126 -3.56 -0.98 -5.54
N GLU A 127 -4.14 -1.94 -6.28
CA GLU A 127 -5.59 -2.04 -6.49
C GLU A 127 -6.36 -2.24 -5.18
N ALA A 128 -5.83 -3.10 -4.28
CA ALA A 128 -6.44 -3.39 -3.00
C ALA A 128 -6.18 -2.27 -1.98
N SER A 129 -4.93 -1.79 -1.91
CA SER A 129 -4.49 -0.78 -0.97
C SER A 129 -5.30 0.51 -1.07
N LEU A 130 -5.54 1.00 -2.30
CA LEU A 130 -6.29 2.24 -2.53
C LEU A 130 -7.80 2.09 -2.28
N ARG A 131 -8.31 0.84 -2.20
CA ARG A 131 -9.74 0.52 -2.03
C ARG A 131 -10.06 -0.12 -0.67
N ARG A 132 -9.20 0.11 0.34
CA ARG A 132 -9.34 -0.44 1.70
C ARG A 132 -10.55 0.11 2.48
N ILE A 133 -11.08 1.25 2.06
CA ILE A 133 -12.35 1.83 2.55
C ILE A 133 -13.26 2.14 1.34
N ALA A 134 -14.45 2.69 1.60
CA ALA A 134 -15.31 3.21 0.55
C ALA A 134 -14.55 4.23 -0.32
N HIS A 135 -14.62 4.07 -1.64
CA HIS A 135 -13.81 4.83 -2.58
C HIS A 135 -14.61 5.22 -3.82
N TYR A 136 -14.24 6.34 -4.43
CA TYR A 136 -14.76 6.76 -5.72
C TYR A 136 -14.13 5.96 -6.86
N ASP A 137 -14.96 5.29 -7.64
CA ASP A 137 -14.56 4.53 -8.82
C ASP A 137 -14.80 5.36 -10.08
N HIS A 138 -13.73 5.94 -10.63
CA HIS A 138 -13.79 6.82 -11.82
C HIS A 138 -14.45 6.16 -13.04
N TRP A 139 -14.32 4.85 -13.19
CA TRP A 139 -14.86 4.11 -14.33
C TRP A 139 -16.37 3.93 -14.28
N SER A 140 -16.97 3.82 -13.08
CA SER A 140 -18.43 3.69 -12.92
C SER A 140 -19.12 4.94 -12.37
N GLU A 141 -18.36 5.97 -12.01
CA GLU A 141 -18.84 7.23 -11.41
C GLU A 141 -19.65 7.01 -10.14
N LYS A 142 -19.25 6.00 -9.35
CA LYS A 142 -19.95 5.60 -8.14
C LYS A 142 -18.97 5.47 -7.00
N ILE A 143 -19.48 5.70 -5.79
CA ILE A 143 -18.81 5.22 -4.59
C ILE A 143 -19.04 3.72 -4.48
N ARG A 144 -17.94 2.97 -4.39
CA ARG A 144 -17.96 1.53 -4.16
C ARG A 144 -17.59 1.22 -2.71
N ARG A 145 -18.01 0.03 -2.27
CA ARG A 145 -17.62 -0.52 -0.96
C ARG A 145 -16.11 -0.76 -0.90
N SER A 146 -15.63 -1.06 0.30
CA SER A 146 -14.26 -1.53 0.46
C SER A 146 -14.06 -2.83 -0.30
N ILE A 147 -12.89 -2.99 -0.92
CA ILE A 147 -12.58 -4.18 -1.71
C ILE A 147 -12.56 -5.45 -0.86
N ILE A 148 -12.31 -5.36 0.46
CA ILE A 148 -12.38 -6.52 1.36
C ILE A 148 -13.81 -7.10 1.44
N VAL A 149 -14.84 -6.24 1.31
CA VAL A 149 -16.26 -6.64 1.28
C VAL A 149 -16.58 -7.32 -0.04
N ASP A 150 -16.23 -6.68 -1.17
CA ASP A 150 -16.60 -7.18 -2.50
C ASP A 150 -15.79 -8.43 -2.91
N SER A 151 -14.52 -8.56 -2.46
CA SER A 151 -13.65 -9.70 -2.77
C SER A 151 -13.89 -10.93 -1.90
N GLN A 152 -14.52 -10.77 -0.73
CA GLN A 152 -14.68 -11.82 0.29
C GLN A 152 -13.33 -12.44 0.73
N ALA A 153 -12.25 -11.67 0.66
CA ALA A 153 -10.96 -12.06 1.20
C ALA A 153 -10.98 -12.02 2.74
N ASP A 154 -10.11 -12.82 3.35
CA ASP A 154 -10.02 -12.95 4.81
C ASP A 154 -9.19 -11.82 5.44
N LEU A 155 -8.22 -11.30 4.68
CA LEU A 155 -7.32 -10.23 5.09
C LEU A 155 -6.85 -9.44 3.87
N LEU A 156 -6.80 -8.12 4.00
CA LEU A 156 -6.18 -7.22 3.03
C LEU A 156 -4.90 -6.65 3.62
N LEU A 157 -3.80 -6.70 2.87
CA LEU A 157 -2.55 -6.03 3.21
C LEU A 157 -2.41 -4.76 2.36
N TYR A 158 -2.20 -3.61 3.00
CA TYR A 158 -2.08 -2.33 2.32
C TYR A 158 -0.72 -1.67 2.56
N GLY A 159 -0.35 -0.86 1.58
CA GLY A 159 0.95 -0.22 1.47
C GLY A 159 2.14 -1.15 1.34
N ASN A 160 3.30 -0.71 1.85
CA ASN A 160 4.53 -1.52 1.86
C ASN A 160 4.39 -2.64 2.90
N ALA A 161 3.82 -3.75 2.44
CA ALA A 161 3.33 -4.82 3.29
C ALA A 161 4.35 -5.94 3.56
N GLU A 162 5.63 -5.79 3.22
CA GLU A 162 6.63 -6.87 3.35
C GLU A 162 6.65 -7.47 4.76
N ARG A 163 6.72 -6.63 5.80
CA ARG A 163 6.69 -7.10 7.20
C ARG A 163 5.37 -7.77 7.54
N ALA A 164 4.24 -7.18 7.15
CA ALA A 164 2.92 -7.74 7.43
C ALA A 164 2.72 -9.09 6.73
N LEU A 165 3.18 -9.22 5.49
CA LEU A 165 3.12 -10.45 4.71
C LEU A 165 3.95 -11.56 5.34
N VAL A 166 5.19 -11.25 5.76
CA VAL A 166 6.07 -12.19 6.46
C VAL A 166 5.44 -12.64 7.79
N GLU A 167 4.92 -11.72 8.58
CA GLU A 167 4.26 -12.01 9.86
C GLU A 167 3.03 -12.90 9.67
N VAL A 168 2.15 -12.57 8.71
CA VAL A 168 0.98 -13.40 8.38
C VAL A 168 1.40 -14.81 7.96
N ALA A 169 2.41 -14.93 7.09
CA ALA A 169 2.88 -16.24 6.63
C ALA A 169 3.40 -17.11 7.78
N HIS A 170 4.22 -16.55 8.67
CA HIS A 170 4.75 -17.27 9.84
C HIS A 170 3.66 -17.65 10.85
N ARG A 171 2.70 -16.76 11.12
CA ARG A 171 1.57 -17.06 12.03
C ARG A 171 0.66 -18.16 11.47
N LEU A 172 0.35 -18.12 10.18
CA LEU A 172 -0.40 -19.19 9.53
C LEU A 172 0.39 -20.51 9.53
N ALA A 173 1.72 -20.47 9.34
CA ALA A 173 2.58 -21.66 9.46
C ALA A 173 2.60 -22.22 10.88
N ALA A 174 2.47 -21.36 11.89
CA ALA A 174 2.25 -21.73 13.30
C ALA A 174 0.80 -22.18 13.59
N ARG A 175 -0.05 -22.32 12.57
CA ARG A 175 -1.46 -22.72 12.64
C ARG A 175 -2.35 -21.74 13.41
N GLU A 176 -1.95 -20.49 13.50
CA GLU A 176 -2.85 -19.44 13.99
C GLU A 176 -3.99 -19.25 12.97
N PRO A 177 -5.27 -19.26 13.39
CA PRO A 177 -6.38 -19.00 12.48
C PRO A 177 -6.29 -17.58 11.89
N ILE A 178 -6.48 -17.42 10.58
CA ILE A 178 -6.44 -16.07 9.95
C ILE A 178 -7.46 -15.10 10.58
N ALA A 179 -8.54 -15.63 11.16
CA ALA A 179 -9.57 -14.85 11.83
C ALA A 179 -9.11 -14.21 13.15
N SER A 180 -8.03 -14.70 13.79
CA SER A 180 -7.45 -14.10 15.00
C SER A 180 -6.35 -13.08 14.73
N ILE A 181 -5.81 -13.06 13.50
CA ILE A 181 -4.76 -12.12 13.11
C ILE A 181 -5.37 -10.73 12.87
N ARG A 182 -5.37 -9.90 13.92
CA ARG A 182 -6.07 -8.59 13.96
C ARG A 182 -5.19 -7.43 14.44
N ASP A 183 -3.98 -7.73 14.86
CA ASP A 183 -3.01 -6.83 15.50
C ASP A 183 -1.86 -6.37 14.58
N ILE A 184 -1.79 -6.91 13.35
CA ILE A 184 -0.75 -6.56 12.38
C ILE A 184 -1.06 -5.21 11.74
N ARG A 185 -0.09 -4.29 11.75
CA ARG A 185 -0.19 -2.99 11.06
C ARG A 185 -0.22 -3.14 9.55
N GLY A 186 -0.91 -2.24 8.86
CA GLY A 186 -1.04 -2.29 7.40
C GLY A 186 -2.02 -3.36 6.91
N THR A 187 -3.02 -3.69 7.73
CA THR A 187 -4.03 -4.70 7.42
C THR A 187 -5.45 -4.14 7.43
N THR A 188 -6.36 -4.81 6.75
CA THR A 188 -7.79 -4.52 6.75
C THR A 188 -8.59 -5.82 6.77
N PHE A 189 -9.63 -5.86 7.59
CA PHE A 189 -10.49 -7.04 7.75
C PHE A 189 -11.91 -6.64 8.13
N LEU A 190 -12.84 -7.60 8.03
CA LEU A 190 -14.21 -7.43 8.50
C LEU A 190 -14.32 -7.83 9.98
N CYS A 191 -15.06 -7.03 10.75
CA CYS A 191 -15.43 -7.33 12.13
C CYS A 191 -16.91 -6.96 12.38
N ASP A 192 -17.40 -7.30 13.57
CA ASP A 192 -18.81 -7.10 13.94
C ASP A 192 -19.01 -5.80 14.73
N GLY A 193 -17.93 -5.15 15.14
CA GLY A 193 -17.96 -3.94 15.96
C GLY A 193 -16.57 -3.49 16.39
N VAL A 194 -16.55 -2.45 17.21
CA VAL A 194 -15.34 -2.01 17.91
C VAL A 194 -14.99 -3.04 18.99
N PRO A 195 -13.76 -3.59 19.02
CA PRO A 195 -13.35 -4.55 20.04
C PRO A 195 -13.41 -3.95 21.45
N GLU A 196 -13.59 -4.81 22.46
CA GLU A 196 -13.57 -4.39 23.86
C GLU A 196 -12.24 -3.69 24.21
N GLY A 197 -12.31 -2.66 25.06
CA GLY A 197 -11.15 -1.87 25.47
C GLY A 197 -10.69 -0.79 24.49
N TRP A 198 -11.25 -0.75 23.27
CA TRP A 198 -10.96 0.32 22.31
C TRP A 198 -11.85 1.54 22.54
N ARG A 199 -11.24 2.72 22.45
CA ARG A 199 -11.96 3.99 22.45
C ARG A 199 -12.30 4.39 21.02
N GLU A 200 -13.58 4.57 20.76
CA GLU A 200 -14.07 5.12 19.51
C GLU A 200 -14.00 6.66 19.51
N ILE A 201 -13.47 7.22 18.43
CA ILE A 201 -13.51 8.65 18.11
C ILE A 201 -14.48 8.82 16.95
N ASP A 202 -15.64 9.39 17.22
CA ASP A 202 -16.67 9.58 16.20
C ASP A 202 -16.29 10.71 15.23
N SER A 203 -16.13 10.35 13.95
CA SER A 203 -15.95 11.28 12.84
C SER A 203 -16.95 10.95 11.71
N SER A 204 -18.09 10.35 12.05
CA SER A 204 -19.15 9.95 11.12
C SER A 204 -19.98 11.13 10.59
N THR A 205 -19.92 12.27 11.28
CA THR A 205 -20.59 13.52 10.89
C THR A 205 -19.57 14.62 10.61
N LEU A 206 -20.01 15.67 9.92
CA LEU A 206 -19.21 16.87 9.72
C LEU A 206 -19.06 17.63 11.05
N ASP A 207 -17.87 18.14 11.29
CA ASP A 207 -17.65 19.11 12.35
C ASP A 207 -18.54 20.33 12.08
N THR A 208 -19.44 20.65 13.00
CA THR A 208 -20.17 21.92 12.94
C THR A 208 -19.21 23.02 13.36
N PRO A 209 -18.89 24.03 12.53
CA PRO A 209 -18.03 25.13 12.94
C PRO A 209 -18.60 25.81 14.20
N GLY A 210 -17.95 25.61 15.34
CA GLY A 210 -18.35 26.23 16.59
C GLY A 210 -17.91 27.69 16.66
N ARG A 211 -18.49 28.44 17.59
CA ARG A 211 -17.98 29.77 17.97
C ARG A 211 -16.55 29.56 18.49
N ALA A 212 -15.56 30.21 17.86
CA ALA A 212 -14.17 30.13 18.32
C ALA A 212 -14.14 30.46 19.83
N VAL A 213 -13.68 29.52 20.65
CA VAL A 213 -13.43 29.78 22.06
C VAL A 213 -12.24 30.74 22.08
N GLY A 214 -12.53 32.03 22.23
CA GLY A 214 -11.48 33.04 22.41
C GLY A 214 -10.62 32.66 23.61
N PRO A 215 -9.35 33.10 23.66
CA PRO A 215 -8.53 32.89 24.85
C PRO A 215 -9.32 33.34 26.07
N ALA A 216 -9.46 32.46 27.06
CA ALA A 216 -10.12 32.79 28.31
C ALA A 216 -9.44 34.04 28.87
N ASN A 217 -10.20 35.10 29.16
CA ASN A 217 -9.64 36.33 29.69
C ASN A 217 -8.98 36.00 31.05
N PRO A 218 -7.64 36.11 31.18
CA PRO A 218 -6.95 35.73 32.42
C PRO A 218 -7.29 36.66 33.59
N TYR A 219 -8.01 37.76 33.33
CA TYR A 219 -8.49 38.73 34.33
C TYR A 219 -10.00 38.63 34.58
N GLN A 220 -10.71 37.65 34.00
CA GLN A 220 -12.11 37.41 34.38
C GLN A 220 -12.14 36.88 35.82
N PRO A 221 -12.76 37.59 36.78
CA PRO A 221 -12.87 37.10 38.15
C PRO A 221 -13.67 35.80 38.14
N THR A 222 -13.17 34.76 38.81
CA THR A 222 -13.97 33.57 39.17
C THR A 222 -14.94 33.93 40.28
N ALA A 223 -15.84 34.88 40.02
CA ALA A 223 -16.97 35.19 40.88
C ALA A 223 -18.19 34.46 40.33
N GLY A 224 -18.75 33.58 41.15
CA GLY A 224 -19.89 32.74 40.79
C GLY A 224 -21.05 33.56 40.22
N LEU A 225 -21.41 33.26 38.97
CA LEU A 225 -22.69 33.65 38.42
C LEU A 225 -23.74 32.68 38.95
N VAL A 226 -24.53 33.15 39.91
CA VAL A 226 -25.83 32.55 40.23
C VAL A 226 -26.85 33.29 39.36
N ALA A 227 -27.35 32.65 38.33
CA ALA A 227 -28.57 33.04 37.66
C ALA A 227 -29.58 31.89 37.83
N ASP A 228 -30.74 32.21 38.41
CA ASP A 228 -31.92 31.35 38.51
C ASP A 228 -31.78 30.01 39.26
N GLY A 229 -31.00 29.94 40.33
CA GLY A 229 -31.08 28.83 41.30
C GLY A 229 -30.68 27.44 40.77
N ILE A 230 -30.13 27.35 39.56
CA ILE A 230 -29.56 26.12 38.99
C ILE A 230 -28.04 26.24 39.08
N PRO A 231 -27.33 25.32 39.75
CA PRO A 231 -25.88 25.35 39.76
C PRO A 231 -25.35 25.13 38.33
N VAL A 232 -24.82 26.20 37.73
CA VAL A 232 -24.06 26.12 36.48
C VAL A 232 -22.71 25.49 36.84
N VAL A 233 -22.62 24.17 36.69
CA VAL A 233 -21.34 23.46 36.71
C VAL A 233 -20.60 23.89 35.45
N MET A 234 -19.66 24.82 35.57
CA MET A 234 -18.69 25.05 34.51
C MET A 234 -17.85 23.77 34.40
N PRO A 235 -17.88 23.03 33.27
CA PRO A 235 -16.97 21.92 33.10
C PRO A 235 -15.55 22.51 33.18
N ALA A 236 -14.79 22.07 34.18
CA ALA A 236 -13.36 22.35 34.24
C ALA A 236 -12.79 22.01 32.86
N PRO A 237 -11.88 22.82 32.28
CA PRO A 237 -11.23 22.47 31.03
C PRO A 237 -10.55 21.12 31.26
N SER A 238 -11.18 20.04 30.77
CA SER A 238 -10.59 18.73 30.83
C SER A 238 -9.33 18.86 30.00
N ARG A 239 -8.16 18.85 30.65
CA ARG A 239 -6.91 18.62 29.93
C ARG A 239 -7.20 17.40 29.06
N PRO A 240 -7.12 17.50 27.72
CA PRO A 240 -7.35 16.33 26.88
C PRO A 240 -6.42 15.26 27.41
N GLN A 241 -7.00 14.20 27.99
CA GLN A 241 -6.21 13.11 28.52
C GLN A 241 -5.33 12.61 27.36
N PRO A 242 -4.06 12.28 27.61
CA PRO A 242 -3.24 11.63 26.60
C PRO A 242 -4.02 10.43 26.07
N VAL A 243 -4.49 10.55 24.83
CA VAL A 243 -5.28 9.50 24.20
C VAL A 243 -4.28 8.41 23.87
N ASP A 244 -4.41 7.24 24.51
CA ASP A 244 -3.67 6.06 24.09
C ASP A 244 -4.09 5.72 22.66
N ARG A 245 -3.25 6.11 21.70
CA ARG A 245 -3.55 5.98 20.28
C ARG A 245 -3.55 4.53 19.81
N ASP A 246 -2.85 3.66 20.53
CA ASP A 246 -2.76 2.24 20.19
C ASP A 246 -4.07 1.50 20.48
N HIS A 247 -4.93 2.07 21.33
CA HIS A 247 -6.28 1.57 21.64
C HIS A 247 -7.38 2.55 21.23
N CYS A 248 -7.15 3.33 20.16
CA CYS A 248 -8.15 4.24 19.60
C CYS A 248 -8.45 3.94 18.13
N VAL A 249 -9.74 4.02 17.80
CA VAL A 249 -10.25 3.86 16.44
C VAL A 249 -11.07 5.08 16.04
N VAL A 250 -10.91 5.55 14.81
CA VAL A 250 -11.69 6.66 14.25
C VAL A 250 -12.82 6.09 13.40
N ARG A 251 -14.06 6.41 13.75
CA ARG A 251 -15.24 6.03 12.97
C ARG A 251 -15.42 6.96 11.79
N LEU A 252 -15.35 6.41 10.58
CA LEU A 252 -15.68 7.11 9.34
C LEU A 252 -17.19 7.09 9.10
N PRO A 253 -17.73 8.04 8.30
CA PRO A 253 -19.11 7.93 7.80
C PRO A 253 -19.30 6.60 7.06
N SER A 254 -20.47 5.97 7.23
CA SER A 254 -20.73 4.65 6.62
C SER A 254 -20.69 4.71 5.09
N TYR A 255 -20.49 3.55 4.46
CA TYR A 255 -20.57 3.42 3.00
C TYR A 255 -21.85 4.05 2.43
N GLU A 256 -23.00 3.77 3.05
CA GLU A 256 -24.31 4.26 2.61
C GLU A 256 -24.39 5.78 2.72
N ALA A 257 -23.78 6.38 3.75
CA ALA A 257 -23.73 7.82 3.90
C ALA A 257 -22.85 8.46 2.82
N VAL A 258 -21.61 7.98 2.65
CA VAL A 258 -20.67 8.56 1.66
C VAL A 258 -21.10 8.31 0.21
N ALA A 259 -21.86 7.24 -0.05
CA ALA A 259 -22.41 6.97 -1.38
C ALA A 259 -23.49 7.96 -1.80
N ASN A 260 -24.19 8.57 -0.84
CA ASN A 260 -25.29 9.50 -1.08
C ASN A 260 -24.91 10.97 -0.82
N ASP A 261 -23.78 11.24 -0.17
CA ASP A 261 -23.33 12.60 0.15
C ASP A 261 -21.84 12.82 -0.18
N ARG A 262 -21.59 13.71 -1.15
CA ARG A 262 -20.24 14.06 -1.63
C ARG A 262 -19.40 14.78 -0.57
N VAL A 263 -20.03 15.54 0.33
CA VAL A 263 -19.36 16.25 1.42
C VAL A 263 -18.91 15.26 2.48
N LEU A 264 -19.74 14.27 2.83
CA LEU A 264 -19.34 13.18 3.72
C LEU A 264 -18.23 12.31 3.11
N TYR A 265 -18.24 12.09 1.79
CA TYR A 265 -17.13 11.42 1.11
C TYR A 265 -15.81 12.22 1.23
N ALA A 266 -15.85 13.53 0.97
CA ALA A 266 -14.69 14.40 1.11
C ALA A 266 -14.15 14.42 2.56
N HIS A 267 -15.06 14.44 3.55
CA HIS A 267 -14.71 14.34 4.96
C HIS A 267 -14.05 13.01 5.30
N ALA A 268 -14.65 11.88 4.89
CA ALA A 268 -14.07 10.55 5.10
C ALA A 268 -12.66 10.44 4.50
N SER A 269 -12.47 10.97 3.29
CA SER A 269 -11.15 11.02 2.63
C SER A 269 -10.16 11.86 3.44
N ARG A 270 -10.54 13.06 3.89
CA ARG A 270 -9.69 13.92 4.73
C ARG A 270 -9.25 13.20 6.01
N VAL A 271 -10.19 12.56 6.71
CA VAL A 271 -9.90 11.84 7.96
C VAL A 271 -8.93 10.69 7.69
N MET A 272 -9.16 9.90 6.64
CA MET A 272 -8.26 8.83 6.25
C MET A 272 -6.85 9.34 5.92
N HIS A 273 -6.73 10.46 5.20
CA HIS A 273 -5.44 11.06 4.88
C HIS A 273 -4.67 11.54 6.13
N LEU A 274 -5.37 11.98 7.18
CA LEU A 274 -4.76 12.36 8.45
C LEU A 274 -4.19 11.16 9.22
N GLU A 275 -4.70 9.95 8.97
CA GLU A 275 -4.23 8.69 9.58
C GLU A 275 -3.22 7.94 8.70
N THR A 276 -2.49 8.66 7.82
CA THR A 276 -1.41 8.08 6.98
C THR A 276 -0.03 8.12 7.62
N ASN A 277 0.18 8.89 8.70
CA ASN A 277 1.47 8.97 9.39
C ASN A 277 1.62 7.80 10.37
N PRO A 278 2.51 6.82 10.12
CA PRO A 278 2.61 5.64 10.98
C PRO A 278 3.04 5.94 12.43
N GLY A 279 3.67 7.09 12.70
CA GLY A 279 4.06 7.49 14.05
C GLY A 279 2.92 8.00 14.94
N ASN A 280 1.77 8.35 14.37
CA ASN A 280 0.60 8.78 15.15
C ASN A 280 -0.75 8.29 14.62
N ALA A 281 -0.78 7.56 13.52
CA ALA A 281 -2.00 7.09 12.92
C ALA A 281 -2.76 6.17 13.89
N ARG A 282 -4.08 6.33 13.91
CA ARG A 282 -5.02 5.47 14.61
C ARG A 282 -5.59 4.43 13.66
N ALA A 283 -6.24 3.41 14.23
CA ALA A 283 -7.08 2.53 13.43
C ALA A 283 -8.27 3.33 12.86
N LEU A 284 -8.82 2.87 11.73
CA LEU A 284 -10.07 3.38 11.17
C LEU A 284 -11.12 2.26 11.21
N ILE A 285 -12.38 2.65 11.41
CA ILE A 285 -13.51 1.75 11.26
C ILE A 285 -14.57 2.41 10.36
N GLN A 286 -15.13 1.64 9.43
CA GLN A 286 -16.21 2.11 8.57
C GLN A 286 -17.28 1.04 8.42
N ARG A 287 -18.55 1.43 8.61
CA ARG A 287 -19.67 0.52 8.44
C ARG A 287 -20.00 0.32 6.96
N HIS A 288 -20.18 -0.93 6.56
CA HIS A 288 -20.64 -1.37 5.23
C HIS A 288 -21.78 -2.37 5.42
N GLY A 289 -23.03 -1.91 5.34
CA GLY A 289 -24.20 -2.73 5.68
C GLY A 289 -24.23 -3.12 7.16
N ASP A 290 -24.24 -4.43 7.42
CA ASP A 290 -24.27 -5.06 8.74
C ASP A 290 -22.88 -5.40 9.32
N ARG A 291 -21.81 -5.12 8.57
CA ARG A 291 -20.42 -5.38 8.97
C ARG A 291 -19.61 -4.10 9.10
N GLU A 292 -18.54 -4.20 9.87
CA GLU A 292 -17.55 -3.14 10.01
C GLU A 292 -16.28 -3.51 9.25
N VAL A 293 -15.72 -2.54 8.52
CA VAL A 293 -14.39 -2.64 7.91
C VAL A 293 -13.40 -1.98 8.86
N TRP A 294 -12.51 -2.78 9.43
CA TRP A 294 -11.42 -2.32 10.30
C TRP A 294 -10.14 -2.15 9.49
N VAL A 295 -9.49 -0.99 9.62
CA VAL A 295 -8.17 -0.70 9.03
C VAL A 295 -7.20 -0.44 10.18
N THR A 296 -6.21 -1.30 10.34
CA THR A 296 -5.15 -1.08 11.35
C THR A 296 -4.26 0.09 10.94
N PRO A 297 -3.47 0.68 11.85
CA PRO A 297 -2.54 1.76 11.50
C PRO A 297 -1.56 1.34 10.37
N PRO A 298 -1.09 2.29 9.53
CA PRO A 298 -0.21 2.01 8.40
C PRO A 298 1.11 1.35 8.82
N PRO A 299 1.73 0.58 7.90
CA PRO A 299 2.98 -0.11 8.19
C PRO A 299 4.06 0.89 8.59
N ILE A 300 4.92 0.48 9.52
CA ILE A 300 6.15 1.22 9.81
C ILE A 300 7.06 1.07 8.58
N PRO A 301 7.62 2.18 8.04
CA PRO A 301 8.51 2.12 6.90
C PRO A 301 9.69 1.18 7.14
N LEU A 302 10.18 0.52 6.08
CA LEU A 302 11.38 -0.29 6.16
C LEU A 302 12.60 0.57 6.49
N THR A 303 13.49 0.04 7.32
CA THR A 303 14.82 0.61 7.47
C THR A 303 15.60 0.45 6.18
N MET A 304 16.66 1.24 6.01
CA MET A 304 17.55 1.12 4.85
C MET A 304 18.14 -0.29 4.71
N LYS A 305 18.49 -0.94 5.82
CA LYS A 305 19.01 -2.31 5.81
C LYS A 305 17.96 -3.30 5.29
N GLU A 306 16.70 -3.15 5.68
CA GLU A 306 15.62 -3.99 5.18
C GLU A 306 15.30 -3.69 3.72
N MET A 307 15.30 -2.41 3.31
CA MET A 307 15.17 -2.03 1.89
C MET A 307 16.25 -2.70 1.04
N ASP A 308 17.52 -2.59 1.45
CA ASP A 308 18.63 -3.27 0.76
C ASP A 308 18.42 -4.79 0.74
N GLY A 309 17.99 -5.37 1.86
CA GLY A 309 17.66 -6.79 1.96
C GLY A 309 16.60 -7.26 0.97
N VAL A 310 15.57 -6.45 0.71
CA VAL A 310 14.51 -6.74 -0.28
C VAL A 310 15.02 -6.62 -1.72
N TYR A 311 15.77 -5.55 -2.02
CA TYR A 311 16.22 -5.27 -3.39
C TYR A 311 17.47 -6.07 -3.80
N GLU A 312 18.20 -6.66 -2.85
CA GLU A 312 19.39 -7.51 -3.11
C GLU A 312 19.09 -9.01 -3.13
N LEU A 313 17.82 -9.42 -2.99
CA LEU A 313 17.40 -10.81 -3.20
C LEU A 313 17.84 -11.32 -4.59
N PRO A 314 17.99 -12.65 -4.77
CA PRO A 314 18.54 -13.23 -5.99
C PRO A 314 17.53 -13.25 -7.16
N TYR A 315 17.19 -12.06 -7.67
CA TYR A 315 16.36 -11.89 -8.87
C TYR A 315 17.12 -12.32 -10.13
N GLN A 316 16.46 -13.07 -11.02
CA GLN A 316 16.94 -13.42 -12.36
C GLN A 316 16.92 -12.23 -13.31
N ARG A 317 16.08 -11.22 -13.04
CA ARG A 317 15.87 -10.01 -13.85
C ARG A 317 15.40 -10.29 -15.27
N LEU A 318 14.71 -11.42 -15.45
CA LEU A 318 14.23 -11.89 -16.74
C LEU A 318 12.74 -12.30 -16.65
N PRO A 319 12.00 -12.20 -17.76
CA PRO A 319 10.71 -12.86 -17.90
C PRO A 319 10.81 -14.37 -17.67
N HIS A 320 9.75 -14.97 -17.14
CA HIS A 320 9.72 -16.41 -16.95
C HIS A 320 9.85 -17.17 -18.30
N PRO A 321 10.67 -18.24 -18.39
CA PRO A 321 10.92 -18.96 -19.66
C PRO A 321 9.65 -19.52 -20.33
N TYR A 322 8.60 -19.81 -19.55
CA TYR A 322 7.31 -20.30 -20.05
C TYR A 322 6.68 -19.42 -21.14
N TYR A 323 7.00 -18.11 -21.17
CA TYR A 323 6.47 -17.23 -22.21
C TYR A 323 7.10 -17.44 -23.60
N GLY A 324 8.12 -18.29 -23.73
CA GLY A 324 8.72 -18.65 -25.02
C GLY A 324 9.34 -17.45 -25.76
N GLY A 325 9.89 -16.48 -25.02
CA GLY A 325 10.50 -15.27 -25.59
C GLY A 325 9.52 -14.20 -26.06
N GLN A 326 8.22 -14.34 -25.77
CA GLN A 326 7.25 -13.27 -26.03
C GLN A 326 7.67 -11.96 -25.35
N LYS A 327 7.60 -10.86 -26.10
CA LYS A 327 7.90 -9.52 -25.58
C LYS A 327 6.90 -9.13 -24.49
N ILE A 328 7.40 -8.67 -23.36
CA ILE A 328 6.58 -8.03 -22.31
C ILE A 328 6.93 -6.54 -22.33
N PRO A 329 6.06 -5.65 -22.87
CA PRO A 329 6.40 -4.25 -23.06
C PRO A 329 6.91 -3.52 -21.81
N ALA A 330 6.29 -3.76 -20.64
CA ALA A 330 6.70 -3.17 -19.38
C ALA A 330 8.12 -3.56 -18.98
N TYR A 331 8.48 -4.83 -19.14
CA TYR A 331 9.85 -5.31 -18.88
C TYR A 331 10.87 -4.62 -19.79
N GLU A 332 10.58 -4.48 -21.08
CA GLU A 332 11.49 -3.81 -22.02
C GLU A 332 11.76 -2.35 -21.65
N MET A 333 10.76 -1.68 -21.05
CA MET A 333 10.92 -0.31 -20.57
C MET A 333 11.76 -0.23 -19.30
N ILE A 334 11.64 -1.19 -18.38
CA ILE A 334 12.18 -1.05 -17.01
C ILE A 334 13.39 -1.94 -16.69
N ARG A 335 13.80 -2.86 -17.58
CA ARG A 335 14.91 -3.81 -17.31
C ARG A 335 16.26 -3.14 -17.01
N PHE A 336 16.40 -1.86 -17.34
CA PHE A 336 17.57 -1.04 -17.00
C PHE A 336 17.21 0.13 -16.09
N SER A 337 16.18 -0.01 -15.25
CA SER A 337 15.78 0.96 -14.24
C SER A 337 16.15 0.45 -12.85
N VAL A 338 16.64 1.33 -11.99
CA VAL A 338 16.98 1.03 -10.60
C VAL A 338 16.18 1.91 -9.66
N THR A 339 15.35 1.28 -8.81
CA THR A 339 14.63 1.98 -7.75
C THR A 339 15.57 2.30 -6.59
N ILE A 340 15.73 3.57 -6.21
CA ILE A 340 16.60 4.04 -5.11
C ILE A 340 15.82 4.34 -3.83
N GLN A 341 14.50 4.56 -3.94
CA GLN A 341 13.64 4.89 -2.82
C GLN A 341 12.15 4.55 -3.06
N ARG A 342 11.35 4.65 -1.99
CA ARG A 342 9.88 4.59 -1.99
C ARG A 342 9.28 5.69 -1.10
N GLY A 343 8.01 6.01 -1.32
CA GLY A 343 7.25 7.00 -0.55
C GLY A 343 7.25 8.41 -1.15
N CYS A 344 6.34 9.24 -0.66
CA CYS A 344 6.18 10.63 -1.10
C CYS A 344 5.60 11.50 0.02
N PHE A 345 6.32 12.54 0.45
CA PHE A 345 5.80 13.54 1.40
C PHE A 345 5.05 14.71 0.73
N GLY A 346 4.86 14.65 -0.59
CA GLY A 346 4.21 15.70 -1.37
C GLY A 346 2.76 15.93 -0.98
N GLY A 347 2.06 14.86 -0.57
CA GLY A 347 0.70 14.97 -0.01
C GLY A 347 -0.33 15.53 -0.98
N CYS A 348 -0.18 15.25 -2.29
CA CYS A 348 -1.18 15.64 -3.28
C CYS A 348 -2.55 15.04 -2.89
N THR A 349 -3.63 15.75 -3.17
CA THR A 349 -4.98 15.27 -2.86
C THR A 349 -5.26 13.99 -3.64
N PHE A 350 -5.72 12.92 -2.96
CA PHE A 350 -5.94 11.59 -3.55
C PHE A 350 -4.67 10.96 -4.15
N CYS A 351 -3.50 11.24 -3.57
CA CYS A 351 -2.22 10.72 -4.04
C CYS A 351 -2.11 9.22 -3.78
N SER A 352 -2.12 8.43 -4.85
CA SER A 352 -1.91 6.98 -4.78
C SER A 352 -0.58 6.60 -4.12
N ILE A 353 0.50 7.35 -4.36
CA ILE A 353 1.83 7.05 -3.77
C ILE A 353 1.79 7.22 -2.26
N THR A 354 1.19 8.31 -1.75
CA THR A 354 1.12 8.55 -0.31
C THR A 354 0.21 7.53 0.37
N GLU A 355 -0.91 7.19 -0.25
CA GLU A 355 -1.87 6.21 0.28
C GLU A 355 -1.37 4.76 0.21
N HIS A 356 -0.54 4.43 -0.78
CA HIS A 356 0.04 3.11 -0.96
C HIS A 356 1.39 3.04 -0.23
N GLU A 357 2.44 3.68 -0.73
CA GLU A 357 3.79 3.52 -0.18
C GLU A 357 4.05 4.29 1.12
N GLY A 358 3.18 5.25 1.43
CA GLY A 358 3.30 6.08 2.62
C GLY A 358 4.01 7.41 2.38
N ARG A 359 3.94 8.27 3.38
CA ARG A 359 4.49 9.64 3.34
C ARG A 359 5.98 9.74 3.70
N ILE A 360 6.54 8.71 4.32
CA ILE A 360 7.93 8.70 4.80
C ILE A 360 8.79 8.04 3.74
N ILE A 361 9.88 8.73 3.36
CA ILE A 361 10.81 8.24 2.34
C ILE A 361 11.62 7.07 2.89
N GLN A 362 11.52 5.93 2.20
CA GLN A 362 12.34 4.74 2.44
C GLN A 362 13.47 4.72 1.43
N ASN A 363 14.70 4.68 1.91
CA ASN A 363 15.88 4.86 1.09
C ASN A 363 16.69 3.56 1.05
N ARG A 364 17.24 3.24 -0.12
CA ARG A 364 18.31 2.24 -0.24
C ARG A 364 19.66 2.85 0.11
N ALA A 365 20.62 2.01 0.48
CA ALA A 365 22.00 2.45 0.60
C ALA A 365 22.60 2.70 -0.79
N GLU A 366 23.48 3.72 -0.88
CA GLU A 366 24.25 3.98 -2.10
C GLU A 366 25.01 2.72 -2.56
N GLY A 367 25.59 1.97 -1.61
CA GLY A 367 26.28 0.71 -1.92
C GLY A 367 25.37 -0.36 -2.53
N SER A 368 24.11 -0.45 -2.07
CA SER A 368 23.11 -1.37 -2.64
C SER A 368 22.79 -1.02 -4.08
N VAL A 369 22.53 0.26 -4.34
CA VAL A 369 22.24 0.79 -5.67
C VAL A 369 23.42 0.55 -6.62
N VAL A 370 24.65 0.82 -6.16
CA VAL A 370 25.87 0.58 -6.97
C VAL A 370 26.04 -0.90 -7.30
N ARG A 371 25.85 -1.81 -6.34
CA ARG A 371 25.93 -3.26 -6.61
C ARG A 371 24.89 -3.72 -7.63
N GLU A 372 23.68 -3.15 -7.58
CA GLU A 372 22.66 -3.45 -8.59
C GLU A 372 23.02 -2.91 -9.97
N LEU A 373 23.55 -1.69 -10.06
CA LEU A 373 24.04 -1.11 -11.32
C LEU A 373 25.18 -1.94 -11.92
N GLU A 374 26.07 -2.52 -11.10
CA GLU A 374 27.10 -3.45 -11.56
C GLU A 374 26.49 -4.73 -12.14
N LYS A 375 25.58 -5.39 -11.40
CA LYS A 375 24.89 -6.62 -11.85
C LYS A 375 24.04 -6.40 -13.11
N MET A 376 23.45 -5.22 -13.25
CA MET A 376 22.60 -4.86 -14.40
C MET A 376 23.33 -4.98 -15.75
N LYS A 377 24.66 -4.87 -15.75
CA LYS A 377 25.50 -5.01 -16.96
C LYS A 377 25.46 -6.42 -17.55
N GLU A 378 25.08 -7.42 -16.74
CA GLU A 378 24.96 -8.82 -17.14
C GLU A 378 23.62 -9.12 -17.83
N ILE A 379 22.67 -8.20 -17.77
CA ILE A 379 21.34 -8.37 -18.38
C ILE A 379 21.48 -8.30 -19.92
N PRO A 380 20.91 -9.25 -20.67
CA PRO A 380 20.94 -9.25 -22.13
C PRO A 380 20.45 -7.93 -22.74
N GLY A 381 21.21 -7.42 -23.72
CA GLY A 381 20.88 -6.18 -24.43
C GLY A 381 21.29 -4.89 -23.68
N TYR A 382 22.12 -4.98 -22.64
CA TYR A 382 22.67 -3.79 -21.98
C TYR A 382 23.57 -2.98 -22.91
N THR A 383 23.29 -1.68 -23.06
CA THR A 383 23.99 -0.78 -24.00
C THR A 383 24.90 0.25 -23.32
N GLY A 384 24.98 0.22 -22.00
CA GLY A 384 25.58 1.29 -21.19
C GLY A 384 24.60 2.41 -20.81
N GLN A 385 23.31 2.25 -21.07
CA GLN A 385 22.28 3.24 -20.72
C GLN A 385 21.44 2.74 -19.56
N ILE A 386 21.38 3.52 -18.48
CA ILE A 386 20.42 3.35 -17.39
C ILE A 386 19.18 4.15 -17.75
N SER A 387 18.05 3.45 -17.91
CA SER A 387 16.77 4.03 -18.35
C SER A 387 16.12 4.92 -17.30
N ASP A 388 16.35 4.63 -16.02
CA ASP A 388 15.95 5.46 -14.89
C ASP A 388 16.76 5.07 -13.65
N LEU A 389 17.17 6.05 -12.87
CA LEU A 389 17.80 5.87 -11.55
C LEU A 389 17.01 6.71 -10.56
N GLY A 390 15.88 6.19 -10.11
CA GLY A 390 14.89 6.98 -9.42
C GLY A 390 13.94 6.14 -8.59
N GLY A 391 12.68 6.55 -8.56
CA GLY A 391 11.64 5.90 -7.79
C GLY A 391 10.32 6.60 -8.05
N PRO A 392 9.28 6.30 -7.27
CA PRO A 392 7.96 6.92 -7.44
C PRO A 392 8.00 8.43 -7.23
N THR A 393 9.04 8.92 -6.53
CA THR A 393 9.42 10.33 -6.51
C THR A 393 10.87 10.45 -6.99
N ALA A 394 11.14 11.32 -7.97
CA ALA A 394 12.46 11.37 -8.61
C ALA A 394 13.53 12.08 -7.77
N ASN A 395 13.14 13.00 -6.89
CA ASN A 395 14.07 13.93 -6.21
C ASN A 395 14.05 13.84 -4.68
N MET A 396 13.38 12.87 -4.07
CA MET A 396 13.22 12.83 -2.60
C MET A 396 14.25 11.97 -1.86
N TYR A 397 15.26 11.43 -2.56
CA TYR A 397 16.24 10.53 -1.97
C TYR A 397 16.99 11.19 -0.81
N ARG A 398 16.95 10.55 0.36
CA ARG A 398 17.49 11.00 1.66
C ARG A 398 16.84 12.25 2.25
N LEU A 399 15.79 12.77 1.65
CA LEU A 399 15.00 13.84 2.25
C LEU A 399 14.11 13.28 3.35
N ALA A 400 14.08 13.97 4.49
CA ALA A 400 13.33 13.56 5.67
C ALA A 400 13.03 14.78 6.55
N CYS A 401 12.17 14.60 7.55
CA CYS A 401 12.04 15.58 8.61
C CYS A 401 13.37 15.74 9.36
N LYS A 402 13.65 16.95 9.87
CA LYS A 402 14.88 17.22 10.61
C LYS A 402 14.95 16.52 11.97
N ASP A 403 13.80 16.18 12.54
CA ASP A 403 13.68 15.55 13.85
C ASP A 403 12.59 14.46 13.84
N LYS A 404 12.92 13.28 14.39
CA LYS A 404 12.02 12.11 14.41
C LYS A 404 10.81 12.30 15.32
N LYS A 405 10.91 13.05 16.42
CA LYS A 405 9.79 13.33 17.32
C LYS A 405 8.78 14.25 16.63
N ILE A 406 9.27 15.25 15.88
CA ILE A 406 8.40 16.09 15.04
C ILE A 406 7.71 15.24 13.98
N GLU A 407 8.47 14.41 13.26
CA GLU A 407 7.93 13.52 12.23
C GLU A 407 6.84 12.59 12.78
N SER A 408 7.10 11.92 13.90
CA SER A 408 6.14 10.99 14.50
C SER A 408 4.87 11.68 14.97
N ALA A 409 4.95 12.93 15.44
CA ALA A 409 3.79 13.71 15.90
C ALA A 409 3.06 14.47 14.76
N CYS A 410 3.64 14.54 13.55
CA CYS A 410 3.15 15.40 12.48
C CYS A 410 1.79 14.97 11.92
N ARG A 411 0.85 15.92 11.82
CA ARG A 411 -0.49 15.73 11.23
C ARG A 411 -0.71 16.51 9.93
N LEU A 412 0.31 17.21 9.43
CA LEU A 412 0.21 17.92 8.16
C LEU A 412 0.02 16.91 7.01
N PRO A 413 -0.89 17.15 6.06
CA PRO A 413 -1.09 16.26 4.92
C PRO A 413 0.04 16.33 3.90
N SER A 414 0.71 17.50 3.80
CA SER A 414 1.81 17.76 2.86
C SER A 414 2.96 18.45 3.57
N CYS A 415 4.19 18.17 3.13
CA CYS A 415 5.39 18.89 3.55
C CYS A 415 5.77 20.05 2.61
N VAL A 416 5.08 20.20 1.48
CA VAL A 416 5.42 21.15 0.39
C VAL A 416 4.28 22.12 0.05
N PHE A 417 3.13 21.98 0.69
CA PHE A 417 1.95 22.82 0.45
C PHE A 417 1.30 23.26 1.78
N PRO A 418 0.81 24.51 1.90
CA PRO A 418 0.90 25.60 0.92
C PRO A 418 2.31 26.16 0.76
N ASP A 419 3.15 26.00 1.78
CA ASP A 419 4.56 26.38 1.79
C ASP A 419 5.44 25.17 2.14
N ILE A 420 6.73 25.27 1.83
CA ILE A 420 7.71 24.25 2.24
C ILE A 420 7.83 24.25 3.76
N CYS A 421 7.65 23.08 4.37
CA CYS A 421 7.72 22.93 5.82
C CYS A 421 9.14 23.31 6.33
N PRO A 422 9.28 24.18 7.35
CA PRO A 422 10.58 24.55 7.92
C PRO A 422 11.27 23.41 8.71
N ASN A 423 10.60 22.27 8.84
CA ASN A 423 11.16 21.04 9.42
C ASN A 423 11.60 20.03 8.36
N LEU A 424 11.36 20.28 7.06
CA LEU A 424 11.80 19.41 5.98
C LEU A 424 13.25 19.72 5.62
N LYS A 425 14.10 18.68 5.56
CA LYS A 425 15.41 18.81 4.92
C LYS A 425 15.21 18.83 3.41
N THR A 426 15.77 19.84 2.75
CA THR A 426 15.66 20.05 1.30
C THR A 426 17.01 19.92 0.58
N ASP A 427 18.01 19.37 1.26
CA ASP A 427 19.36 19.16 0.72
C ASP A 427 19.41 17.93 -0.19
N HIS A 428 19.83 18.12 -1.45
CA HIS A 428 19.85 17.06 -2.47
C HIS A 428 21.27 16.49 -2.70
N ASP A 429 22.26 16.85 -1.87
CA ASP A 429 23.66 16.47 -2.09
C ASP A 429 23.84 14.94 -2.14
N SER A 430 23.09 14.21 -1.32
CA SER A 430 23.11 12.73 -1.33
C SER A 430 22.66 12.14 -2.66
N LEU A 431 21.64 12.74 -3.30
CA LEU A 431 21.15 12.28 -4.60
C LEU A 431 22.12 12.64 -5.72
N ILE A 432 22.65 13.87 -5.69
CA ILE A 432 23.66 14.33 -6.64
C ILE A 432 24.92 13.46 -6.57
N ALA A 433 25.36 13.12 -5.35
CA ALA A 433 26.50 12.23 -5.12
C ALA A 433 26.26 10.84 -5.72
N LEU A 434 25.08 10.26 -5.49
CA LEU A 434 24.70 8.97 -6.07
C LEU A 434 24.73 9.03 -7.61
N TYR A 435 24.17 10.07 -8.23
CA TYR A 435 24.19 10.25 -9.68
C TYR A 435 25.61 10.39 -10.24
N ARG A 436 26.47 11.17 -9.57
CA ARG A 436 27.88 11.32 -9.96
C ARG A 436 28.60 9.99 -9.89
N LYS A 437 28.40 9.23 -8.80
CA LYS A 437 29.01 7.92 -8.60
C LYS A 437 28.54 6.92 -9.66
N ALA A 438 27.23 6.85 -9.93
CA ALA A 438 26.68 5.98 -10.97
C ALA A 438 27.29 6.28 -12.35
N ARG A 439 27.44 7.56 -12.71
CA ARG A 439 28.08 7.97 -13.98
C ARG A 439 29.57 7.62 -14.07
N GLN A 440 30.26 7.41 -12.96
CA GLN A 440 31.67 7.04 -12.92
C GLN A 440 31.90 5.52 -12.98
N LEU A 441 30.85 4.70 -12.85
CA LEU A 441 30.98 3.25 -12.92
C LEU A 441 31.38 2.81 -14.35
N PRO A 442 32.41 1.96 -14.50
CA PRO A 442 32.84 1.47 -15.81
C PRO A 442 31.70 0.80 -16.58
N GLY A 443 31.53 1.13 -17.86
CA GLY A 443 30.45 0.56 -18.69
C GLY A 443 29.10 1.28 -18.57
N ILE A 444 28.97 2.30 -17.71
CA ILE A 444 27.83 3.24 -17.75
C ILE A 444 28.21 4.43 -18.63
N LYS A 445 27.44 4.66 -19.70
CA LYS A 445 27.61 5.77 -20.64
C LYS A 445 26.63 6.92 -20.35
N LYS A 446 25.39 6.57 -19.97
CA LYS A 446 24.32 7.54 -19.72
C LYS A 446 23.43 7.06 -18.58
N VAL A 447 23.06 7.98 -17.71
CA VAL A 447 22.02 7.79 -16.68
C VAL A 447 20.88 8.75 -16.99
N LEU A 448 19.69 8.20 -17.16
CA LEU A 448 18.45 8.96 -17.31
C LEU A 448 17.70 9.00 -15.97
N ILE A 449 16.84 10.01 -15.84
CA ILE A 449 15.94 10.22 -14.69
C ILE A 449 14.57 10.48 -15.30
N ALA A 450 13.58 9.68 -14.93
CA ALA A 450 12.22 9.74 -15.45
C ALA A 450 11.32 10.73 -14.70
#